data_AF-A0A7X0XGH5-F1
#
_entry.id   AF-A0A7X0XGH5-F1
#
_cell.length_a   1.000
_cell.length_b   1.000
_cell.length_c   1.000
_cell.angle_alpha   90.00
_cell.angle_beta   90.00
_cell.angle_gamma   90.00
#
_symmetry.space_group_name_H-M   'P 1'
#
loop_
_entity.id
_entity.type
_entity.pdbx_description
1 polymer ?
#
loop_
_entity_poly.entity_id
_entity_poly.type
_entity_poly.pdbx_seq_one_letter_code
_entity_poly.pdbx_strand_id
1 'polypeptide(L)' 'EQIGGGIADWNSTKAYNGGDKVTYNGKTYQAKWWIRGERPDTSIVWVLVK' A
#
# COMPACT_ATOMS: atom_id res chain seq x y z
N GLU A 1 4.52 18.97 -14.39
CA GLU A 1 3.50 18.90 -13.32
C GLU A 1 3.47 17.48 -12.75
N GLN A 2 3.50 17.26 -11.43
CA GLN A 2 3.15 15.94 -10.86
C GLN A 2 1.74 16.02 -10.27
N ILE A 3 0.76 16.15 -11.17
CA ILE A 3 -0.67 16.02 -10.86
C ILE A 3 -1.10 14.59 -11.19
N GLY A 4 -0.61 13.64 -10.41
CA GLY A 4 -1.14 12.29 -10.42
C GLY A 4 -1.22 11.84 -8.98
N GLY A 5 -2.36 11.31 -8.55
CA GLY A 5 -2.47 10.54 -7.30
C GLY A 5 -1.61 9.28 -7.42
N GLY A 6 -0.29 9.47 -7.44
CA GLY A 6 0.71 8.44 -7.63
C GLY A 6 0.76 7.60 -6.37
N ILE A 7 0.33 6.35 -6.53
CA ILE A 7 0.41 5.36 -5.48
C ILE A 7 1.90 5.14 -5.18
N ALA A 8 2.36 5.67 -4.04
CA ALA A 8 3.76 5.59 -3.65
C ALA A 8 4.18 4.14 -3.36
N ASP A 9 5.46 3.83 -3.52
CA ASP A 9 6.00 2.52 -3.17
C ASP A 9 5.76 2.19 -1.69
N TRP A 10 5.48 0.93 -1.41
CA TRP A 10 5.29 0.45 -0.04
C TRP A 10 6.57 0.64 0.78
N ASN A 11 6.42 1.19 1.98
CA ASN A 11 7.51 1.47 2.90
C ASN A 11 7.19 0.89 4.28
N SER A 12 7.99 -0.09 4.71
CA SER A 12 7.83 -0.75 6.01
C SER A 12 7.85 0.19 7.23
N THR A 13 8.50 1.35 7.12
CA THR A 13 8.58 2.31 8.22
C THR A 13 7.35 3.22 8.31
N LYS A 14 6.63 3.37 7.19
CA LYS A 14 5.42 4.18 7.08
C LYS A 14 4.21 3.41 7.62
N ALA A 15 3.40 4.09 8.42
CA ALA A 15 2.09 3.60 8.80
C ALA A 15 1.08 3.98 7.71
N TYR A 16 0.23 3.03 7.34
CA TYR A 16 -0.80 3.16 6.32
C TYR A 16 -2.15 2.97 6.99
N ASN A 17 -3.09 3.87 6.71
CA ASN A 17 -4.45 3.76 7.22
C ASN A 17 -5.31 2.89 6.30
N GLY A 18 -6.44 2.40 6.81
CA GLY A 18 -7.41 1.70 5.96
C GLY A 18 -7.83 2.58 4.77
N GLY A 19 -7.73 2.02 3.56
CA GLY A 19 -7.98 2.72 2.30
C GLY A 19 -6.73 3.32 1.64
N ASP A 20 -5.60 3.40 2.34
CA ASP A 20 -4.34 3.87 1.76
C ASP A 20 -3.80 2.85 0.75
N LYS A 21 -3.20 3.33 -0.34
CA LYS A 21 -2.74 2.51 -1.46
C LYS A 21 -1.25 2.63 -1.62
N VAL A 22 -0.61 1.50 -1.90
CA VAL A 22 0.83 1.40 -2.14
C VAL A 22 1.12 0.55 -3.36
N THR A 23 2.24 0.82 -4.01
CA THR A 23 2.74 -0.02 -5.09
C THR A 23 3.82 -0.92 -4.52
N TYR A 24 3.73 -2.23 -4.80
CA TYR A 24 4.76 -3.20 -4.42
C TYR A 24 4.92 -4.23 -5.52
N ASN A 25 6.14 -4.41 -6.00
CA ASN A 25 6.47 -5.36 -7.06
C ASN A 25 5.62 -5.19 -8.34
N GLY A 26 5.32 -3.93 -8.71
CA GLY A 26 4.48 -3.59 -9.87
C GLY A 26 2.97 -3.79 -9.67
N LYS A 27 2.54 -4.19 -8.48
CA LYS A 27 1.13 -4.37 -8.11
C LYS A 27 0.68 -3.31 -7.13
N THR A 28 -0.58 -2.90 -7.20
CA THR A 28 -1.18 -1.96 -6.26
C THR A 28 -1.91 -2.71 -5.16
N TYR A 29 -1.57 -2.38 -3.91
CA TYR A 29 -2.21 -2.92 -2.74
C TYR A 29 -2.89 -1.82 -1.94
N GLN A 30 -4.02 -2.14 -1.33
CA GLN A 30 -4.76 -1.24 -0.44
C GLN A 30 -4.83 -1.81 0.97
N ALA A 31 -4.51 -0.99 1.95
CA ALA A 31 -4.62 -1.36 3.35
C ALA A 31 -6.09 -1.52 3.75
N LYS A 32 -6.45 -2.61 4.44
CA LYS A 32 -7.81 -2.83 4.95
C LYS A 32 -8.11 -2.02 6.21
N TRP A 33 -7.08 -1.83 7.04
CA TRP A 33 -7.12 -1.08 8.29
C TRP A 33 -5.74 -0.45 8.56
N TRP A 34 -5.57 0.18 9.73
CA TRP A 34 -4.28 0.73 10.11
C TRP A 34 -3.21 -0.36 10.23
N ILE A 35 -2.14 -0.24 9.44
CA ILE A 35 -1.05 -1.21 9.38
C ILE A 35 0.29 -0.51 9.24
N ARG A 36 1.35 -1.16 9.72
CA ARG A 36 2.71 -0.62 9.68
C ARG A 36 3.70 -1.76 9.59
N GLY A 37 4.63 -1.69 8.64
CA GLY A 37 5.67 -2.71 8.50
C GLY A 37 5.22 -4.04 7.88
N GLU A 38 3.91 -4.27 7.73
CA GLU A 38 3.38 -5.48 7.10
C GLU A 38 3.57 -5.48 5.59
N ARG A 39 4.06 -6.60 5.04
CA ARG A 39 4.37 -6.74 3.61
C ARG A 39 3.10 -6.99 2.79
N PRO A 40 2.87 -6.24 1.70
CA PRO A 40 1.66 -6.38 0.90
C PRO A 40 1.50 -7.69 0.14
N ASP A 41 2.60 -8.36 -0.20
CA ASP A 41 2.56 -9.64 -0.92
C ASP A 41 2.18 -10.83 -0.02
N THR A 42 2.51 -10.77 1.27
CA THR A 42 2.35 -11.91 2.20
C THR A 42 1.29 -11.69 3.28
N SER A 43 0.82 -10.47 3.48
CA SER A 43 -0.05 -10.14 4.62
C SER A 43 -1.49 -9.96 4.16
N ILE A 44 -2.43 -10.59 4.87
CA ILE A 44 -3.88 -10.52 4.59
C ILE A 44 -4.49 -9.12 4.78
N VAL A 45 -3.72 -8.22 5.39
CA VAL A 45 -4.11 -6.84 5.69
C VAL A 45 -4.07 -5.94 4.46
N TRP A 46 -3.34 -6.38 3.42
CA TRP A 46 -3.24 -5.71 2.14
C TRP A 46 -4.11 -6.45 1.13
N VAL A 47 -4.94 -5.70 0.42
CA VAL A 47 -5.79 -6.21 -0.66
C VAL A 47 -5.17 -5.81 -1.98
N LEU A 48 -4.85 -6.80 -2.81
CA LEU A 48 -4.45 -6.54 -4.19
C LEU A 48 -5.62 -5.86 -4.92
N VAL A 49 -5.39 -4.64 -5.38
CA VAL A 49 -6.37 -3.87 -6.16
C VAL A 49 -6.14 -4.06 -7.64
N LYS A 50 -4.86 -4.16 -8.06
CA LYS A 50 -4.46 -4.29 -9.46
C LYS A 50 -3.08 -4.93 -9.56
#